data_AF-A0A537HLN9-F1
#
_entry.id   AF-A0A537HLN9-F1
#
_cell.length_a   1.000
_cell.length_b   1.000
_cell.length_c   1.000
_cell.angle_alpha   90.00
_cell.angle_beta   90.00
_cell.angle_gamma   90.00
#
_symmetry.space_group_name_H-M   'P 1'
#
loop_
_entity.id
_entity.type
_entity.pdbx_description
1 polymer ?
#
loop_
_entity_poly.entity_id
_entity_poly.type
_entity_poly.pdbx_seq_one_letter_code
_entity_poly.pdbx_strand_id
1 'polypeptide(L)' 'MGGRTTLLNSERFLDYNLGPSHPLRPVRVKLTHDLIQSKGLLSEDEIKITVPRVA' A
#
# COMPACT_ATOMS: atom_id res chain seq x y z
N MET A 1 16.55 -18.10 0.55
CA MET A 1 15.17 -18.61 0.72
C MET A 1 14.29 -17.41 1.03
N GLY A 2 13.40 -17.04 0.10
CA GLY A 2 12.33 -16.07 0.37
C GLY A 2 11.28 -16.71 1.27
N GLY A 3 10.76 -15.94 2.24
CA GLY A 3 9.63 -16.36 3.05
C GLY A 3 8.31 -15.87 2.46
N ARG A 4 7.20 -16.53 2.81
CA ARG A 4 5.85 -16.07 2.42
C ARG A 4 5.62 -14.65 2.90
N THR A 5 5.18 -13.78 1.99
CA THR A 5 4.97 -12.35 2.28
C THR A 5 3.53 -11.95 2.00
N THR A 6 2.99 -11.05 2.81
CA THR A 6 1.65 -10.50 2.61
C THR A 6 1.70 -8.98 2.64
N LEU A 7 1.22 -8.33 1.58
CA LEU A 7 1.06 -6.89 1.51
C LEU A 7 -0.35 -6.51 1.99
N LEU A 8 -0.41 -5.76 3.08
CA LEU A 8 -1.64 -5.15 3.57
C LEU A 8 -1.77 -3.75 2.98
N ASN A 9 -2.78 -3.51 2.15
CA ASN A 9 -3.02 -2.20 1.54
C ASN A 9 -4.52 -1.88 1.49
N SER A 10 -4.88 -0.60 1.56
CA SER A 10 -6.25 -0.11 1.44
C SER A 10 -6.27 1.25 0.75
N GLU A 11 -7.09 1.40 -0.28
CA GLU A 11 -7.29 2.70 -0.93
C GLU A 11 -7.96 3.73 0.01
N ARG A 12 -8.55 3.30 1.14
CA ARG A 12 -9.15 4.19 2.14
C ARG A 12 -8.16 5.20 2.75
N PHE A 13 -6.85 4.98 2.61
CA PHE A 13 -5.86 5.99 3.01
C PHE A 13 -6.03 7.30 2.24
N LEU A 14 -6.61 7.29 1.04
CA LEU A 14 -6.86 8.50 0.25
C LEU A 14 -8.00 9.37 0.81
N ASP A 15 -8.85 8.80 1.67
CA ASP A 15 -9.97 9.52 2.26
C ASP A 15 -9.51 10.55 3.32
N TYR A 16 -8.27 10.42 3.80
CA TYR A 16 -7.70 11.33 4.78
C TYR A 16 -7.16 12.60 4.13
N ASN A 17 -7.82 13.73 4.41
CA ASN A 17 -7.28 15.06 4.14
C ASN A 17 -6.82 15.71 5.46
N LEU A 18 -5.51 15.86 5.64
CA LEU A 18 -4.90 16.45 6.83
C LEU A 18 -4.78 17.99 6.73
N GLY A 19 -5.24 18.59 5.64
CA GLY A 19 -5.20 20.02 5.40
C GLY A 19 -3.98 20.49 4.58
N PRO A 20 -4.03 21.72 4.06
CA PRO A 20 -3.04 22.22 3.10
C PRO A 20 -1.64 22.40 3.68
N SER A 21 -1.51 22.74 4.97
CA SER A 21 -0.22 22.99 5.62
C SER A 21 0.38 21.76 6.32
N HIS A 22 -0.37 20.65 6.40
CA HIS A 22 0.11 19.46 7.10
C HIS A 22 1.14 18.69 6.25
N PRO A 23 2.31 18.33 6.81
CA PRO A 23 3.40 17.73 6.03
C PRO A 23 3.12 16.28 5.61
N LEU A 24 2.37 15.52 6.43
CA LEU A 24 1.99 14.15 6.08
C LEU A 24 0.97 14.15 4.94
N ARG A 25 1.27 13.41 3.87
CA ARG A 25 0.38 13.22 2.71
C ARG A 25 0.00 11.75 2.57
N PRO A 26 -1.25 11.35 2.86
CA PRO A 26 -1.69 9.95 2.81
C PRO A 26 -1.55 9.30 1.43
N VAL A 27 -1.60 10.10 0.34
CA VAL A 27 -1.35 9.65 -1.04
C VAL A 27 -0.03 8.89 -1.22
N ARG A 28 0.96 9.12 -0.34
CA ARG A 28 2.25 8.42 -0.37
C ARG A 28 2.10 6.88 -0.33
N VAL A 29 1.07 6.37 0.36
CA VAL A 29 0.83 4.92 0.47
C VAL A 29 0.43 4.34 -0.89
N LYS A 30 -0.47 5.03 -1.60
CA LYS A 30 -0.87 4.67 -2.96
C LYS A 30 0.31 4.72 -3.93
N LEU A 31 1.09 5.80 -3.90
CA LEU A 31 2.24 5.95 -4.79
C LEU A 31 3.26 4.81 -4.60
N THR A 32 3.48 4.38 -3.36
CA THR A 32 4.33 3.23 -3.07
C THR A 32 3.73 1.93 -3.62
N HIS A 33 2.43 1.68 -3.40
CA HIS A 33 1.76 0.49 -3.95
C HIS A 33 1.84 0.44 -5.49
N ASP A 34 1.53 1.55 -6.16
CA ASP A 34 1.57 1.66 -7.62
C ASP A 34 2.99 1.45 -8.15
N LEU A 35 4.01 1.94 -7.45
CA LEU A 35 5.41 1.68 -7.77
C LEU A 35 5.75 0.18 -7.63
N ILE A 36 5.39 -0.47 -6.51
CA ILE A 36 5.62 -1.90 -6.28
C ILE A 36 4.98 -2.73 -7.42
N GLN A 37 3.74 -2.40 -7.79
CA GLN A 37 3.04 -3.05 -8.88
C GLN A 37 3.75 -2.84 -10.23
N SER A 38 4.15 -1.61 -10.54
CA SER A 38 4.86 -1.28 -11.79
C SER A 38 6.21 -2.00 -11.94
N LYS A 39 6.81 -2.40 -10.82
CA LYS A 39 8.06 -3.16 -10.78
C LYS A 39 7.86 -4.67 -10.93
N GLY A 40 6.61 -5.13 -11.08
CA GLY A 40 6.28 -6.54 -11.21
C GLY A 40 6.42 -7.33 -9.91
N LEU A 41 6.72 -6.67 -8.78
CA LEU A 41 7.00 -7.30 -7.48
C LEU A 41 5.78 -7.98 -6.86
N LEU A 42 4.58 -7.81 -7.43
CA LEU A 42 3.35 -8.45 -6.96
C LEU A 42 2.95 -9.68 -7.79
N SER A 43 3.74 -10.03 -8.79
CA SER A 43 3.43 -11.12 -9.74
C SER A 43 3.97 -12.48 -9.29
N GLU A 44 4.70 -12.53 -8.17
CA GLU A 44 5.24 -13.77 -7.63
C GLU A 44 4.19 -14.50 -6.78
N ASP A 45 4.08 -15.82 -6.97
CA ASP A 45 3.12 -16.69 -6.27
C ASP A 45 3.25 -16.65 -4.73
N GLU A 46 4.38 -16.16 -4.21
CA GLU A 46 4.67 -16.07 -2.78
C GLU A 46 4.11 -14.80 -2.11
N ILE A 47 3.55 -13.86 -2.88
CA ILE A 47 3.07 -12.57 -2.38
C ILE A 47 1.54 -12.50 -2.44
N LYS A 48 0.93 -12.40 -1.26
CA LYS A 48 -0.52 -12.20 -1.13
C LYS A 48 -0.84 -10.72 -0.86
N ILE A 49 -1.81 -10.17 -1.56
CA ILE A 49 -2.35 -8.84 -1.27
C ILE A 49 -3.67 -9.00 -0.51
N THR A 50 -3.87 -8.25 0.57
CA THR A 50 -5.14 -8.24 1.31
C THR A 50 -5.45 -6.87 1.90
N VAL A 51 -6.74 -6.62 2.12
CA VAL A 51 -7.21 -5.42 2.79
C VAL A 51 -7.11 -5.63 4.32
N PRO A 52 -6.60 -4.65 5.08
CA PRO A 52 -6.59 -4.72 6.54
C PRO A 52 -8.00 -4.60 7.14
N ARG A 53 -8.23 -5.28 8.27
CA ARG A 53 -9.40 -5.01 9.11
C ARG A 53 -9.29 -3.61 9.74
N VAL A 54 -10.43 -2.98 9.99
CA VAL A 54 -10.45 -1.78 10.84
C VAL A 54 -10.10 -2.20 12.27
N ALA A 55 -9.23 -1.42 12.92
CA ALA A 55 -8.71 -1.72 14.25
C ALA A 55 -9.80 -1.63 15.32
#